data_AF-A0A532AXG0-F1
#
_entry.id   AF-A0A532AXG0-F1
#
_cell.length_a   1.000
_cell.length_b   1.000
_cell.length_c   1.000
_cell.angle_alpha   90.00
_cell.angle_beta   90.00
_cell.angle_gamma   90.00
#
_symmetry.space_group_name_H-M   'P 1'
#
loop_
_entity.id
_entity.type
_entity.pdbx_description
1 polymer ?
#
loop_
_entity_poly.entity_id
_entity_poly.type
_entity_poly.pdbx_seq_one_letter_code
_entity_poly.pdbx_strand_id
1 'polypeptide(L)'
;MVIEQYSPAPSLRLTRQWAVLLCLLMTVGGLWGCEKLTSGFRRTPLPDMGPRLANSVKLTFDPSLTNLKMQYADGCNSPHELNVGEETESTLIDAAAQNFTAVTVTGGVAATTPPDTEILVTLQRSGLKLWADSIYDRVPADMVLEALLTFKNAAGKELNQQTISITHNQRLILEPTQRRCDYGNMGEFVHDAGVALATQFIRAARTQLAGAGGPAPATVAASPTKPTPSPATLPAKGIPSALSFKATVLDENSNLVFEGGERIRVRIDLVNGGEPELQGVTATLTGTASLLAQFPVTTLAVGRLQPGQSRSIEFVATLPQAVQQQKAELQVTLSESGARTQPPIQTLTLSIQPTGIKADDVDQIPAVTAGFHQPHTYLLSIGIGSYRDQQVPSRKFASLDAEMVSNYFQSLGGIPASNVRLLQDWKALRPDIDEALLDWLPPHMSKDAVVIIYFAGLASVSATGDIFLVPYDGTAISTSRAYPLKDLEAALSRLKAKHTVFLFDGIVSRMGPDSRTKPVLPQWNPTGSSTLHVIGTSGIGRGLEDDEHRHGLFTYYLLRALRGEADTNRDGDVTVGETVAYLSQKVLWASKTHMSQEQRPMIAPTLRSTDPSAALIFTKPASIQGTVTR
;
A
#
# COMPACT_ATOMS: atom_id res chain seq x y z
N MET A 1 -1.10 75.33 45.84
CA MET A 1 -0.20 74.16 46.00
C MET A 1 -0.79 73.05 45.14
N VAL A 2 0.01 72.60 44.19
CA VAL A 2 -0.28 71.92 42.91
C VAL A 2 -1.49 70.98 42.84
N ILE A 3 -2.33 71.21 41.82
CA ILE A 3 -3.37 70.32 41.28
C ILE A 3 -2.96 70.02 39.82
N GLU A 4 -2.89 68.74 39.44
CA GLU A 4 -2.88 68.22 38.05
C GLU A 4 -3.48 66.80 38.16
N GLN A 5 -4.69 66.44 37.72
CA GLN A 5 -5.43 66.60 36.46
C GLN A 5 -4.82 65.94 35.21
N TYR A 6 -5.72 65.24 34.51
CA TYR A 6 -5.53 64.16 33.55
C TYR A 6 -5.64 64.66 32.10
N SER A 7 -5.07 63.90 31.16
CA SER A 7 -5.37 63.80 29.71
C SER A 7 -4.49 64.62 28.71
N PRO A 8 -4.54 64.35 27.38
CA PRO A 8 -3.58 63.48 26.69
C PRO A 8 -3.01 64.09 25.37
N ALA A 9 -1.93 63.53 24.81
CA ALA A 9 -1.52 63.72 23.40
C ALA A 9 -0.20 62.96 23.09
N PRO A 10 0.21 62.73 21.81
CA PRO A 10 -0.54 62.75 20.56
C PRO A 10 -0.26 61.54 19.63
N SER A 11 -1.00 61.55 18.54
CA SER A 11 -1.05 60.71 17.35
C SER A 11 0.27 60.25 16.69
N LEU A 12 0.19 59.02 16.14
CA LEU A 12 1.02 58.44 15.08
C LEU A 12 1.22 59.38 13.87
N ARG A 13 2.48 59.59 13.48
CA ARG A 13 2.94 59.68 12.07
C ARG A 13 4.47 59.62 12.05
N LEU A 14 5.00 58.97 11.00
CA LEU A 14 6.42 58.71 10.67
C LEU A 14 7.10 57.55 11.40
N THR A 15 7.15 56.40 10.71
CA THR A 15 8.39 55.73 10.27
C THR A 15 8.03 54.54 9.35
N ARG A 16 7.45 54.84 8.17
CA ARG A 16 7.18 53.84 7.12
C ARG A 16 8.23 53.82 6.01
N GLN A 17 9.23 54.71 6.06
CA GLN A 17 10.27 54.84 5.02
C GLN A 17 11.58 54.10 5.32
N TRP A 18 11.85 53.73 6.58
CA TRP A 18 13.07 52.96 6.93
C TRP A 18 12.87 51.43 6.89
N ALA A 19 11.63 50.95 7.01
CA ALA A 19 11.32 49.52 6.88
C ALA A 19 11.32 49.03 5.41
N VAL A 20 11.10 49.94 4.45
CA VAL A 20 11.03 49.60 3.01
C VAL A 20 12.41 49.44 2.40
N LEU A 21 13.44 50.15 2.88
CA LEU A 21 14.81 50.00 2.37
C LEU A 21 15.49 48.72 2.86
N LEU A 22 15.17 48.23 4.06
CA LEU A 22 15.68 46.96 4.56
C LEU A 22 15.00 45.74 3.90
N CYS A 23 13.76 45.91 3.42
CA CYS A 23 13.03 44.87 2.68
C CYS A 23 13.47 44.77 1.21
N LEU A 24 14.05 45.81 0.60
CA LEU A 24 14.47 45.79 -0.81
C LEU A 24 15.90 45.27 -1.03
N LEU A 25 16.74 45.22 0.02
CA LEU A 25 18.10 44.67 -0.06
C LEU A 25 18.19 43.17 0.26
N MET A 26 17.12 42.56 0.78
CA MET A 26 17.00 41.10 0.93
C MET A 26 16.33 40.41 -0.26
N THR A 27 15.87 41.16 -1.28
CA THR A 27 15.15 40.62 -2.45
C THR A 27 15.99 40.50 -3.72
N VAL A 28 17.31 40.68 -3.67
CA VAL A 28 18.20 40.57 -4.87
C VAL A 28 19.22 39.42 -4.76
N GLY A 29 19.16 38.59 -3.72
CA GLY A 29 20.11 37.48 -3.51
C GLY A 29 19.49 36.10 -3.32
N GLY A 30 18.25 35.86 -3.78
CA GLY A 30 17.52 34.62 -3.47
C GLY A 30 16.61 34.09 -4.57
N LEU A 31 16.81 34.52 -5.83
CA LEU A 31 16.13 33.94 -6.98
C LEU A 31 17.16 33.12 -7.76
N TRP A 32 17.33 31.87 -7.34
CA TRP A 32 17.77 30.68 -8.08
C TRP A 32 18.01 29.59 -7.02
N GLY A 33 16.94 28.91 -6.60
CA GLY A 33 17.05 27.87 -5.57
C GLY A 33 15.81 27.69 -4.70
N CYS A 34 14.63 27.63 -5.30
CA CYS A 34 13.40 27.26 -4.58
C CYS A 34 12.51 26.38 -5.47
N GLU A 35 13.06 25.24 -5.92
CA GLU A 35 12.28 24.13 -6.50
C GLU A 35 12.54 22.77 -5.82
N LYS A 36 13.50 22.68 -4.88
CA LYS A 36 13.87 21.42 -4.21
C LYS A 36 13.26 21.21 -2.81
N LEU A 37 12.16 21.91 -2.45
CA LEU A 37 11.59 21.83 -1.09
C LEU A 37 10.14 21.31 -1.00
N THR A 38 9.65 20.60 -2.02
CA THR A 38 8.30 19.98 -2.01
C THR A 38 8.27 18.45 -2.03
N SER A 39 9.41 17.73 -2.06
CA SER A 39 9.45 16.25 -2.04
C SER A 39 9.99 15.63 -0.75
N GLY A 40 9.54 16.16 0.40
CA GLY A 40 9.81 15.58 1.73
C GLY A 40 8.92 14.38 2.10
N PHE A 41 8.38 13.66 1.11
CA PHE A 41 7.68 12.39 1.31
C PHE A 41 8.69 11.24 1.11
N ARG A 42 8.65 10.28 2.04
CA ARG A 42 9.64 9.22 2.31
C ARG A 42 10.29 8.64 1.04
N ARG A 43 11.52 9.04 0.74
CA ARG A 43 12.41 8.34 -0.20
C ARG A 43 12.67 6.91 0.32
N THR A 44 12.64 5.92 -0.56
CA THR A 44 12.97 4.53 -0.21
C THR A 44 14.38 4.47 0.39
N PRO A 45 14.55 4.03 1.65
CA PRO A 45 15.88 3.95 2.24
C PRO A 45 16.69 2.86 1.55
N LEU A 46 18.00 3.10 1.40
CA LEU A 46 18.94 2.07 0.97
C LEU A 46 18.87 0.87 1.95
N PRO A 47 18.82 -0.37 1.44
CA PRO A 47 18.76 -1.55 2.30
C PRO A 47 20.04 -1.70 3.12
N ASP A 48 19.92 -2.19 4.36
CA ASP A 48 21.09 -2.60 5.13
C ASP A 48 21.73 -3.83 4.50
N MET A 49 22.95 -3.66 3.99
CA MET A 49 23.69 -4.71 3.32
C MET A 49 24.65 -5.45 4.27
N GLY A 50 24.65 -5.13 5.56
CA GLY A 50 25.55 -5.68 6.58
C GLY A 50 26.75 -4.77 6.86
N PRO A 51 27.76 -5.24 7.62
CA PRO A 51 28.86 -4.39 8.09
C PRO A 51 29.64 -3.73 6.95
N ARG A 52 30.25 -2.57 7.23
CA ARG A 52 31.08 -1.84 6.27
C ARG A 52 32.31 -2.66 5.87
N LEU A 53 32.65 -2.62 4.58
CA LEU A 53 33.90 -3.15 4.06
C LEU A 53 35.07 -2.27 4.51
N ALA A 54 36.17 -2.91 4.88
CA ALA A 54 37.40 -2.23 5.31
C ALA A 54 38.09 -1.46 4.17
N ASN A 55 37.74 -1.75 2.91
CA ASN A 55 38.33 -1.13 1.74
C ASN A 55 37.99 0.37 1.63
N SER A 56 38.96 1.16 1.16
CA SER A 56 38.76 2.54 0.72
C SER A 56 38.57 2.59 -0.80
N VAL A 57 37.48 3.18 -1.27
CA VAL A 57 37.14 3.19 -2.71
C VAL A 57 37.12 4.59 -3.31
N LYS A 58 37.54 4.69 -4.57
CA LYS A 58 37.34 5.86 -5.43
C LYS A 58 36.25 5.55 -6.45
N LEU A 59 35.18 6.32 -6.45
CA LEU A 59 34.12 6.23 -7.44
C LEU A 59 34.38 7.21 -8.57
N THR A 60 34.33 6.68 -9.79
CA THR A 60 34.37 7.46 -11.02
C THR A 60 33.14 7.10 -11.84
N PHE A 61 32.34 8.10 -12.20
CA PHE A 61 31.15 7.90 -13.02
C PHE A 61 31.42 8.39 -14.43
N ASP A 62 31.17 7.53 -15.42
CA ASP A 62 31.30 7.90 -16.81
C ASP A 62 30.16 8.87 -17.22
N PRO A 63 30.41 9.84 -18.13
CA PRO A 63 29.37 10.74 -18.64
C PRO A 63 28.13 10.04 -19.21
N SER A 64 28.26 8.78 -19.66
CA SER A 64 27.12 7.95 -20.07
C SER A 64 26.09 7.75 -18.97
N LEU A 65 26.51 7.71 -17.70
CA LEU A 65 25.62 7.62 -16.55
C LEU A 65 25.23 9.02 -16.04
N THR A 66 26.19 9.91 -15.79
CA THR A 66 25.92 11.18 -15.11
C THR A 66 25.06 12.13 -15.96
N ASN A 67 25.20 12.09 -17.29
CA ASN A 67 24.38 12.88 -18.21
C ASN A 67 23.13 12.13 -18.70
N LEU A 68 22.78 10.99 -18.09
CA LEU A 68 21.65 10.18 -18.55
C LEU A 68 20.32 10.94 -18.38
N LYS A 69 19.73 11.26 -19.53
CA LYS A 69 18.41 11.87 -19.68
C LYS A 69 17.54 10.94 -20.50
N MET A 70 16.36 10.61 -19.97
CA MET A 70 15.39 9.76 -20.64
C MET A 70 14.23 10.60 -21.15
N GLN A 71 13.86 10.41 -22.40
CA GLN A 71 12.70 11.07 -22.99
C GLN A 71 11.44 10.26 -22.69
N TYR A 72 10.36 10.93 -22.33
CA TYR A 72 9.05 10.31 -22.18
C TYR A 72 7.95 11.26 -22.66
N ALA A 73 6.79 10.70 -23.01
CA ALA A 73 5.60 11.50 -23.30
C ALA A 73 4.68 11.48 -22.08
N ASP A 74 4.20 12.65 -21.66
CA ASP A 74 3.22 12.76 -20.59
C ASP A 74 1.83 12.26 -21.03
N GLY A 75 0.84 12.29 -20.12
CA GLY A 75 -0.53 11.87 -20.41
C GLY A 75 -1.22 12.66 -21.54
N CYS A 76 -0.66 13.79 -21.95
CA CYS A 76 -1.13 14.64 -23.05
C CYS A 76 -0.27 14.52 -24.32
N ASN A 77 0.61 13.52 -24.35
CA ASN A 77 1.55 13.27 -25.44
C ASN A 77 2.54 14.43 -25.68
N SER A 78 2.78 15.25 -24.65
CA SER A 78 3.85 16.25 -24.67
C SER A 78 5.17 15.57 -24.31
N PRO A 79 6.25 15.79 -25.08
CA PRO A 79 7.56 15.24 -24.76
C PRO A 79 8.15 15.96 -23.55
N HIS A 80 8.75 15.18 -22.66
CA HIS A 80 9.45 15.62 -21.46
C HIS A 80 10.78 14.88 -21.32
N GLU A 81 11.70 15.51 -20.61
CA GLU A 81 13.01 14.96 -20.32
C GLU A 81 13.15 14.67 -18.82
N LEU A 82 13.51 13.43 -18.50
CA LEU A 82 13.71 12.94 -17.15
C LEU A 82 15.20 12.81 -16.83
N ASN A 83 15.66 13.55 -15.82
CA ASN A 83 17.03 13.45 -15.32
C ASN A 83 17.18 12.19 -14.46
N VAL A 84 17.75 11.13 -15.03
CA VAL A 84 17.97 9.85 -14.33
C VAL A 84 19.40 9.76 -13.80
N GLY A 85 20.36 10.35 -14.52
CA GLY A 85 21.79 10.28 -14.21
C GLY A 85 22.16 10.87 -12.85
N GLU A 86 21.78 12.12 -12.58
CA GLU A 86 22.12 12.83 -11.33
C GLU A 86 21.59 12.10 -10.08
N GLU A 87 20.33 11.66 -10.11
CA GLU A 87 19.71 10.96 -8.97
C GLU A 87 20.32 9.56 -8.77
N THR A 88 20.61 8.84 -9.87
CA THR A 88 21.24 7.51 -9.80
C THR A 88 22.69 7.60 -9.30
N GLU A 89 23.45 8.59 -9.75
CA GLU A 89 24.81 8.87 -9.27
C GLU A 89 24.80 9.18 -7.77
N SER A 90 23.93 10.09 -7.33
CA SER A 90 23.80 10.44 -5.91
C SER A 90 23.47 9.21 -5.06
N THR A 91 22.55 8.36 -5.53
CA THR A 91 22.14 7.14 -4.80
C THR A 91 23.28 6.12 -4.71
N LEU A 92 24.10 5.99 -5.76
CA LEU A 92 25.28 5.12 -5.76
C LEU A 92 26.36 5.62 -4.78
N ILE A 93 26.56 6.95 -4.70
CA ILE A 93 27.47 7.57 -3.74
C ILE A 93 27.01 7.30 -2.30
N ASP A 94 25.72 7.51 -2.02
CA ASP A 94 25.13 7.27 -0.70
C ASP A 94 25.25 5.79 -0.29
N ALA A 95 24.97 4.87 -1.23
CA ALA A 95 25.12 3.44 -0.99
C ALA A 95 26.57 3.07 -0.68
N ALA A 96 27.53 3.63 -1.40
CA ALA A 96 28.94 3.42 -1.11
C ALA A 96 29.33 3.98 0.26
N ALA A 97 28.91 5.20 0.60
CA ALA A 97 29.22 5.82 1.89
C ALA A 97 28.68 5.02 3.09
N GLN A 98 27.56 4.31 2.91
CA GLN A 98 27.00 3.41 3.92
C GLN A 98 27.76 2.08 4.04
N ASN A 99 28.45 1.65 2.97
CA ASN A 99 29.00 0.30 2.83
C ASN A 99 30.53 0.20 2.85
N PHE A 100 31.26 1.30 2.67
CA PHE A 100 32.72 1.35 2.71
C PHE A 100 33.23 2.20 3.87
N THR A 101 34.46 1.95 4.29
CA THR A 101 35.09 2.71 5.39
C THR A 101 35.49 4.11 4.94
N ALA A 102 35.92 4.27 3.68
CA ALA A 102 36.18 5.56 3.06
C ALA A 102 35.77 5.55 1.57
N VAL A 103 35.15 6.65 1.13
CA VAL A 103 34.70 6.84 -0.26
C VAL A 103 35.20 8.19 -0.76
N THR A 104 35.82 8.19 -1.94
CA THR A 104 36.18 9.41 -2.68
C THR A 104 35.45 9.42 -4.02
N VAL A 105 35.02 10.60 -4.47
CA VAL A 105 34.38 10.76 -5.79
C VAL A 105 35.26 11.66 -6.64
N THR A 106 35.51 11.28 -7.89
CA THR A 106 36.29 12.10 -8.84
C THR A 106 35.62 13.47 -9.02
N GLY A 107 36.34 14.55 -8.71
CA GLY A 107 35.81 15.94 -8.74
C GLY A 107 35.29 16.47 -7.39
N GLY A 108 35.30 15.66 -6.32
CA GLY A 108 34.92 16.06 -4.95
C GLY A 108 36.10 16.55 -4.09
N VAL A 109 35.85 16.74 -2.79
CA VAL A 109 36.88 17.15 -1.81
C VAL A 109 37.96 16.06 -1.69
N ALA A 110 39.24 16.45 -1.78
CA ALA A 110 40.36 15.52 -1.75
C ALA A 110 40.44 14.76 -0.40
N ALA A 111 40.55 13.43 -0.46
CA ALA A 111 40.73 12.62 0.74
C ALA A 111 42.16 12.69 1.30
N THR A 112 42.26 12.53 2.61
CA THR A 112 43.50 12.48 3.39
C THR A 112 44.26 11.15 3.27
N THR A 113 43.66 10.12 2.66
CA THR A 113 44.27 8.80 2.43
C THR A 113 44.04 8.33 0.99
N PRO A 114 45.03 7.70 0.32
CA PRO A 114 44.86 7.19 -1.03
C PRO A 114 43.91 5.98 -1.05
N PRO A 115 42.96 5.92 -2.00
CA PRO A 115 42.00 4.83 -2.11
C PRO A 115 42.67 3.54 -2.61
N ASP A 116 42.23 2.39 -2.09
CA ASP A 116 42.78 1.07 -2.43
C ASP A 116 42.32 0.57 -3.80
N THR A 117 41.11 0.97 -4.21
CA THR A 117 40.46 0.52 -5.44
C THR A 117 39.66 1.66 -6.06
N GLU A 118 39.77 1.85 -7.37
CA GLU A 118 38.89 2.70 -8.16
C GLU A 118 37.80 1.85 -8.81
N ILE A 119 36.54 2.27 -8.68
CA ILE A 119 35.39 1.66 -9.34
C ILE A 119 34.86 2.67 -10.36
N LEU A 120 35.06 2.36 -11.64
CA LEU A 120 34.50 3.10 -12.75
C LEU A 120 33.13 2.51 -13.09
N VAL A 121 32.09 3.33 -13.06
CA VAL A 121 30.72 2.95 -13.41
C VAL A 121 30.37 3.53 -14.78
N THR A 122 30.10 2.66 -15.75
CA THR A 122 29.77 3.04 -17.13
C THR A 122 28.40 2.50 -17.52
N LEU A 123 27.49 3.33 -18.01
CA LEU A 123 26.17 2.87 -18.44
C LEU A 123 26.29 2.19 -19.82
N GLN A 124 25.80 0.95 -19.92
CA GLN A 124 25.80 0.17 -21.16
C GLN A 124 24.45 0.23 -21.89
N ARG A 125 23.35 0.06 -21.17
CA ARG A 125 21.99 0.10 -21.73
C ARG A 125 21.04 0.80 -20.78
N SER A 126 20.11 1.54 -21.35
CA SER A 126 19.08 2.22 -20.60
C SER A 126 17.79 2.28 -21.41
N GLY A 127 16.64 2.15 -20.75
CA GLY A 127 15.35 2.26 -21.42
C GLY A 127 14.26 2.68 -20.45
N LEU A 128 13.33 3.50 -20.95
CA LEU A 128 12.09 3.84 -20.26
C LEU A 128 10.94 3.50 -21.19
N LYS A 129 10.00 2.69 -20.71
CA LYS A 129 8.76 2.39 -21.40
C LYS A 129 7.61 2.84 -20.54
N LEU A 130 6.84 3.78 -21.08
CA LEU A 130 5.53 4.14 -20.56
C LEU A 130 4.49 3.56 -21.50
N TRP A 131 3.51 2.86 -20.96
CA TRP A 131 2.39 2.39 -21.76
C TRP A 131 1.26 3.40 -21.63
N ALA A 132 0.93 4.07 -22.75
CA ALA A 132 -0.28 4.87 -22.86
C ALA A 132 -1.51 3.96 -22.82
N ASP A 133 -1.84 3.50 -21.62
CA ASP A 133 -3.08 2.82 -21.33
C ASP A 133 -3.96 3.86 -20.65
N SER A 134 -4.80 4.55 -21.43
CA SER A 134 -5.69 5.63 -20.98
C SER A 134 -6.79 5.16 -20.02
N ILE A 135 -6.61 3.98 -19.43
CA ILE A 135 -7.52 3.27 -18.57
C ILE A 135 -7.05 3.53 -17.13
N TYR A 136 -7.46 4.67 -16.55
CA TYR A 136 -7.16 5.23 -15.19
C TYR A 136 -6.14 6.37 -15.10
N ASP A 137 -6.18 7.06 -13.96
CA ASP A 137 -5.24 8.05 -13.42
C ASP A 137 -3.85 7.46 -13.09
N ARG A 138 -3.48 6.30 -13.65
CA ARG A 138 -2.14 5.70 -13.47
C ARG A 138 -1.62 5.01 -14.73
N VAL A 139 -0.35 5.22 -15.04
CA VAL A 139 0.35 4.70 -16.24
C VAL A 139 1.43 3.70 -15.84
N PRO A 140 1.41 2.45 -16.37
CA PRO A 140 2.51 1.52 -16.17
C PRO A 140 3.82 2.07 -16.73
N ALA A 141 4.91 1.90 -15.99
CA ALA A 141 6.24 2.37 -16.32
C ALA A 141 7.29 1.31 -16.00
N ASP A 142 8.13 1.01 -16.98
CA ASP A 142 9.28 0.13 -16.82
C ASP A 142 10.57 0.92 -17.14
N MET A 143 11.52 0.88 -16.21
CA MET A 143 12.86 1.45 -16.38
C MET A 143 13.90 0.35 -16.33
N VAL A 144 14.73 0.29 -17.36
CA VAL A 144 15.88 -0.62 -17.45
C VAL A 144 17.15 0.20 -17.35
N LEU A 145 18.05 -0.18 -16.44
CA LEU A 145 19.40 0.38 -16.33
C LEU A 145 20.39 -0.77 -16.27
N GLU A 146 21.37 -0.76 -17.16
CA GLU A 146 22.45 -1.73 -17.21
C GLU A 146 23.78 -0.98 -17.21
N ALA A 147 24.63 -1.27 -16.23
CA ALA A 147 25.91 -0.62 -16.05
C ALA A 147 27.04 -1.64 -15.94
N LEU A 148 28.19 -1.31 -16.50
CA LEU A 148 29.46 -2.02 -16.34
C LEU A 148 30.24 -1.39 -15.20
N LEU A 149 30.61 -2.21 -14.22
CA LEU A 149 31.52 -1.85 -13.15
C LEU A 149 32.92 -2.32 -13.51
N THR A 150 33.87 -1.39 -13.61
CA THR A 150 35.29 -1.70 -13.84
C THR A 150 36.08 -1.39 -12.58
N PHE A 151 36.66 -2.42 -11.97
CA PHE A 151 37.48 -2.31 -10.76
C PHE A 151 38.94 -2.14 -11.17
N LYS A 152 39.61 -1.12 -10.66
CA LYS A 152 41.02 -0.81 -10.89
C LYS A 152 41.77 -0.72 -9.58
N ASN A 153 43.02 -1.15 -9.55
CA ASN A 153 43.88 -0.95 -8.38
C ASN A 153 44.35 0.52 -8.28
N ALA A 154 45.04 0.87 -7.19
CA ALA A 154 45.62 2.20 -6.99
C ALA A 154 46.60 2.67 -8.10
N ALA A 155 47.15 1.74 -8.90
CA ALA A 155 48.01 2.04 -10.05
C ALA A 155 47.23 2.21 -11.37
N GLY A 156 45.89 2.16 -11.34
CA GLY A 156 45.02 2.28 -12.51
C GLY A 156 44.90 1.02 -13.37
N LYS A 157 45.49 -0.11 -12.96
CA LYS A 157 45.38 -1.40 -13.67
C LYS A 157 44.03 -2.03 -13.37
N GLU A 158 43.31 -2.43 -14.42
CA GLU A 158 42.05 -3.16 -14.31
C GLU A 158 42.24 -4.52 -13.64
N LEU A 159 41.43 -4.75 -12.61
CA LEU A 159 41.38 -5.98 -11.83
C LEU A 159 40.26 -6.89 -12.34
N ASN A 160 39.06 -6.34 -12.53
CA ASN A 160 37.90 -7.08 -13.01
C ASN A 160 36.84 -6.14 -13.60
N GLN A 161 35.92 -6.70 -14.38
CA GLN A 161 34.73 -6.04 -14.88
C GLN A 161 33.47 -6.88 -14.57
N GLN A 162 32.39 -6.23 -14.16
CA GLN A 162 31.13 -6.90 -13.86
C GLN A 162 29.95 -6.05 -14.34
N THR A 163 29.08 -6.62 -15.17
CA THR A 163 27.82 -5.99 -15.58
C THR A 163 26.76 -6.20 -14.51
N ILE A 164 26.05 -5.13 -14.16
CA ILE A 164 24.86 -5.14 -13.32
C ILE A 164 23.68 -4.62 -14.15
N SER A 165 22.49 -5.19 -13.96
CA SER A 165 21.29 -4.81 -14.69
C SER A 165 20.08 -4.86 -13.77
N ILE A 166 19.20 -3.87 -13.90
CA ILE A 166 17.92 -3.80 -13.20
C ILE A 166 16.78 -3.56 -14.19
N THR A 167 15.59 -4.00 -13.81
CA THR A 167 14.34 -3.65 -14.46
C THR A 167 13.38 -3.29 -13.34
N HIS A 168 13.02 -2.01 -13.25
CA HIS A 168 12.16 -1.45 -12.20
C HIS A 168 10.80 -1.13 -12.79
N ASN A 169 9.76 -1.72 -12.22
CA ASN A 169 8.41 -1.69 -12.75
C ASN A 169 7.50 -1.04 -11.71
N GLN A 170 6.83 0.05 -12.08
CA GLN A 170 5.92 0.78 -11.19
C GLN A 170 4.76 1.38 -11.98
N ARG A 171 3.67 1.75 -11.29
CA ARG A 171 2.59 2.54 -11.88
C ARG A 171 2.72 4.00 -11.48
N LEU A 172 2.92 4.86 -12.46
CA LEU A 172 2.99 6.30 -12.28
C LEU A 172 1.59 6.89 -12.12
N ILE A 173 1.41 7.87 -11.23
CA ILE A 173 0.13 8.53 -10.94
C ILE A 173 0.01 9.77 -11.81
N LEU A 174 -1.10 9.92 -12.54
CA LEU A 174 -1.44 11.15 -13.25
C LEU A 174 -1.97 12.19 -12.26
N GLU A 175 -1.32 13.36 -12.18
CA GLU A 175 -1.72 14.40 -11.24
C GLU A 175 -3.11 14.99 -11.58
N PRO A 176 -3.96 15.27 -10.58
CA PRO A 176 -5.29 15.83 -10.79
C PRO A 176 -5.27 17.37 -10.98
N THR A 177 -4.28 17.92 -11.67
CA THR A 177 -4.27 19.34 -12.06
C THR A 177 -5.17 19.54 -13.29
N GLN A 178 -5.54 20.80 -13.58
CA GLN A 178 -6.54 21.21 -14.59
C GLN A 178 -6.37 20.62 -16.02
N ARG A 179 -5.27 19.91 -16.32
CA ARG A 179 -5.05 19.20 -17.58
C ARG A 179 -4.64 17.72 -17.50
N ARG A 180 -4.53 17.08 -16.33
CA ARG A 180 -4.19 15.62 -16.16
C ARG A 180 -3.05 15.10 -17.07
N CYS A 181 -2.00 15.89 -17.28
CA CYS A 181 -0.90 15.48 -18.14
C CYS A 181 0.27 14.87 -17.34
N ASP A 182 0.61 15.44 -16.18
CA ASP A 182 1.87 15.14 -15.49
C ASP A 182 1.82 13.86 -14.64
N TYR A 183 2.97 13.17 -14.52
CA TYR A 183 3.15 12.00 -13.66
C TYR A 183 3.71 12.40 -12.28
N GLY A 184 2.87 12.43 -11.25
CA GLY A 184 3.18 13.00 -9.93
C GLY A 184 4.21 12.25 -9.09
N ASN A 185 4.50 10.98 -9.39
CA ASN A 185 5.52 10.16 -8.70
C ASN A 185 6.70 9.79 -9.60
N MET A 186 6.94 10.54 -10.69
CA MET A 186 8.06 10.26 -11.60
C MET A 186 9.43 10.37 -10.89
N GLY A 187 9.60 11.33 -9.98
CA GLY A 187 10.84 11.47 -9.20
C GLY A 187 11.09 10.30 -8.23
N GLU A 188 10.04 9.78 -7.60
CA GLU A 188 10.11 8.60 -6.73
C GLU A 188 10.48 7.35 -7.53
N PHE A 189 9.90 7.19 -8.73
CA PHE A 189 10.20 6.09 -9.64
C PHE A 189 11.69 6.06 -10.06
N VAL A 190 12.28 7.23 -10.37
CA VAL A 190 13.72 7.34 -10.67
C VAL A 190 14.56 6.97 -9.44
N HIS A 191 14.18 7.49 -8.27
CA HIS A 191 14.90 7.24 -7.02
C HIS A 191 14.91 5.73 -6.68
N ASP A 192 13.76 5.06 -6.78
CA ASP A 192 13.63 3.64 -6.49
C ASP A 192 14.44 2.76 -7.47
N ALA A 193 14.45 3.12 -8.76
CA ALA A 193 15.32 2.48 -9.75
C ALA A 193 16.82 2.67 -9.41
N GLY A 194 17.19 3.86 -8.93
CA GLY A 194 18.52 4.16 -8.42
C GLY A 194 18.90 3.30 -7.22
N VAL A 195 17.99 3.13 -6.25
CA VAL A 195 18.19 2.25 -5.07
C VAL A 195 18.37 0.78 -5.50
N ALA A 196 17.58 0.31 -6.47
CA ALA A 196 17.71 -1.05 -7.01
C ALA A 196 19.08 -1.26 -7.68
N LEU A 197 19.53 -0.30 -8.50
CA LEU A 197 20.85 -0.35 -9.13
C LEU A 197 21.98 -0.28 -8.09
N ALA A 198 21.85 0.60 -7.10
CA ALA A 198 22.82 0.75 -6.02
C ALA A 198 22.93 -0.53 -5.16
N THR A 199 21.82 -1.24 -4.97
CA THR A 199 21.81 -2.54 -4.30
C THR A 199 22.64 -3.57 -5.08
N GLN A 200 22.47 -3.65 -6.41
CA GLN A 200 23.27 -4.54 -7.26
C GLN A 200 24.75 -4.12 -7.30
N PHE A 201 25.01 -2.81 -7.33
CA PHE A 201 26.36 -2.26 -7.25
C PHE A 201 27.09 -2.70 -5.97
N ILE A 202 26.47 -2.55 -4.80
CA ILE A 202 27.08 -2.97 -3.53
C ILE A 202 27.24 -4.48 -3.44
N ARG A 203 26.29 -5.27 -3.97
CA ARG A 203 26.45 -6.75 -4.04
C ARG A 203 27.66 -7.12 -4.89
N ALA A 204 27.77 -6.55 -6.08
CA ALA A 204 28.92 -6.77 -6.96
C ALA A 204 30.23 -6.37 -6.27
N ALA A 205 30.29 -5.17 -5.70
CA ALA A 205 31.49 -4.69 -5.04
C ALA A 205 31.90 -5.55 -3.84
N ARG A 206 30.94 -5.99 -3.01
CA ARG A 206 31.20 -6.94 -1.90
C ARG A 206 31.75 -8.26 -2.41
N THR A 207 31.19 -8.83 -3.49
CA THR A 207 31.70 -10.08 -4.05
C THR A 207 33.13 -9.97 -4.58
N GLN A 208 33.48 -8.83 -5.18
CA GLN A 208 34.81 -8.62 -5.76
C GLN A 208 35.86 -8.26 -4.71
N LEU A 209 35.48 -7.51 -3.67
CA LEU A 209 36.41 -6.97 -2.67
C LEU A 209 36.55 -7.86 -1.43
N ALA A 210 35.67 -8.85 -1.24
CA ALA A 210 35.80 -9.87 -0.19
C ALA A 210 37.00 -10.82 -0.40
N GLY A 211 37.65 -10.80 -1.57
CA GLY A 211 38.79 -11.66 -1.90
C GLY A 211 40.16 -11.24 -1.36
N ALA A 212 40.27 -10.15 -0.59
CA ALA A 212 41.56 -9.62 -0.12
C ALA A 212 41.99 -10.08 1.29
N GLY A 213 41.25 -10.98 1.95
CA GLY A 213 41.66 -11.49 3.27
C GLY A 213 40.98 -12.80 3.70
N GLY A 214 41.68 -13.93 3.54
CA GLY A 214 41.34 -15.22 4.18
C GLY A 214 41.36 -16.42 3.22
N PRO A 215 41.86 -17.60 3.65
CA PRO A 215 42.37 -18.65 2.75
C PRO A 215 41.27 -19.46 2.05
N ALA A 216 41.67 -20.05 0.91
CA ALA A 216 40.87 -20.81 -0.04
C ALA A 216 39.85 -21.79 0.60
N PRO A 217 38.66 -21.96 0.01
CA PRO A 217 37.71 -22.97 0.48
C PRO A 217 38.25 -24.37 0.16
N ALA A 218 38.34 -25.18 1.19
CA ALA A 218 38.64 -26.60 1.11
C ALA A 218 37.55 -27.33 0.30
N THR A 219 38.02 -28.22 -0.58
CA THR A 219 37.25 -29.26 -1.25
C THR A 219 36.45 -30.08 -0.25
N VAL A 220 35.12 -30.00 -0.32
CA VAL A 220 34.24 -30.88 0.45
C VAL A 220 34.05 -32.16 -0.34
N ALA A 221 34.55 -33.25 0.24
CA ALA A 221 34.44 -34.61 -0.25
C ALA A 221 32.97 -35.08 -0.32
N ALA A 222 32.69 -35.88 -1.35
CA ALA A 222 31.44 -36.58 -1.54
C ALA A 222 31.13 -37.52 -0.36
N SER A 223 29.85 -37.60 0.01
CA SER A 223 29.29 -38.62 0.90
C SER A 223 28.19 -39.41 0.17
N PRO A 224 27.96 -40.68 0.54
CA PRO A 224 27.60 -41.73 -0.40
C PRO A 224 26.10 -41.84 -0.71
N THR A 225 25.85 -42.38 -1.90
CA THR A 225 24.57 -42.76 -2.48
C THR A 225 23.83 -43.81 -1.65
N LYS A 226 22.52 -43.59 -1.44
CA LYS A 226 21.56 -44.61 -0.95
C LYS A 226 20.80 -45.19 -2.17
N PRO A 227 20.47 -46.49 -2.22
CA PRO A 227 20.09 -47.14 -3.47
C PRO A 227 18.63 -46.85 -3.88
N THR A 228 18.46 -46.68 -5.18
CA THR A 228 17.20 -46.66 -5.94
C THR A 228 16.43 -47.98 -5.80
N PRO A 229 15.09 -48.00 -5.67
CA PRO A 229 14.28 -49.14 -6.08
C PRO A 229 13.95 -49.05 -7.58
N SER A 230 14.10 -50.16 -8.30
CA SER A 230 13.68 -50.31 -9.70
C SER A 230 12.16 -50.19 -9.89
N PRO A 231 11.69 -49.86 -11.11
CA PRO A 231 10.30 -49.47 -11.35
C PRO A 231 9.36 -50.68 -11.42
N ALA A 232 8.28 -50.65 -10.64
CA ALA A 232 7.14 -51.53 -10.83
C ALA A 232 6.23 -50.96 -11.93
N THR A 233 6.03 -51.75 -12.97
CA THR A 233 5.09 -51.51 -14.08
C THR A 233 3.65 -51.69 -13.60
N LEU A 234 2.77 -50.70 -13.79
CA LEU A 234 1.29 -50.81 -13.82
C LEU A 234 0.72 -49.47 -14.39
N PRO A 235 -0.54 -49.41 -14.86
CA PRO A 235 -0.87 -49.16 -16.26
C PRO A 235 -1.14 -47.67 -16.59
N ALA A 236 -1.11 -47.37 -17.89
CA ALA A 236 -1.32 -46.05 -18.48
C ALA A 236 -2.60 -45.37 -18.00
N LYS A 237 -2.43 -44.31 -17.21
CA LYS A 237 -3.42 -43.25 -16.99
C LYS A 237 -2.77 -41.96 -17.45
N GLY A 238 -3.45 -41.22 -18.34
CA GLY A 238 -2.90 -40.10 -19.10
C GLY A 238 -2.10 -39.12 -18.22
N ILE A 239 -0.91 -38.76 -18.70
CA ILE A 239 -0.02 -37.80 -18.04
C ILE A 239 -0.75 -36.45 -17.99
N PRO A 240 -1.00 -35.86 -16.80
CA PRO A 240 -1.56 -34.51 -16.71
C PRO A 240 -0.57 -33.49 -17.28
N SER A 241 -1.07 -32.42 -17.90
CA SER A 241 -0.23 -31.34 -18.42
C SER A 241 0.69 -30.79 -17.31
N ALA A 242 1.98 -30.61 -17.61
CA ALA A 242 2.95 -29.99 -16.70
C ALA A 242 2.54 -28.58 -16.27
N LEU A 243 1.79 -27.89 -17.12
CA LEU A 243 1.22 -26.58 -16.88
C LEU A 243 -0.18 -26.71 -16.27
N SER A 244 -0.40 -26.06 -15.14
CA SER A 244 -1.72 -25.89 -14.52
C SER A 244 -2.05 -24.41 -14.38
N PHE A 245 -3.33 -24.06 -14.45
CA PHE A 245 -3.76 -22.68 -14.28
C PHE A 245 -5.12 -22.58 -13.61
N LYS A 246 -5.43 -21.39 -13.10
CA LYS A 246 -6.74 -20.99 -12.58
C LYS A 246 -7.12 -19.64 -13.18
N ALA A 247 -8.28 -19.59 -13.83
CA ALA A 247 -8.87 -18.35 -14.35
C ALA A 247 -9.95 -17.84 -13.39
N THR A 248 -9.93 -16.54 -13.13
CA THR A 248 -10.82 -15.89 -12.18
C THR A 248 -11.23 -14.53 -12.72
N VAL A 249 -12.53 -14.21 -12.77
CA VAL A 249 -12.99 -12.84 -13.04
C VAL A 249 -13.10 -12.08 -11.72
N LEU A 250 -12.40 -10.96 -11.63
CA LEU A 250 -12.50 -10.00 -10.55
C LEU A 250 -13.50 -8.93 -10.98
N ASP A 251 -14.51 -8.77 -10.14
CA ASP A 251 -15.57 -7.78 -10.28
C ASP A 251 -15.19 -6.49 -9.52
N GLU A 252 -15.53 -5.31 -10.05
CA GLU A 252 -15.08 -4.03 -9.48
C GLU A 252 -15.84 -3.70 -8.20
N ASN A 253 -17.15 -3.97 -8.17
CA ASN A 253 -18.01 -3.77 -7.00
C ASN A 253 -18.29 -5.07 -6.21
N SER A 254 -17.81 -6.23 -6.69
CA SER A 254 -17.98 -7.56 -6.07
C SER A 254 -19.43 -8.06 -5.93
N ASN A 255 -20.39 -7.51 -6.66
CA ASN A 255 -21.78 -7.96 -6.60
C ASN A 255 -22.06 -9.19 -7.51
N LEU A 256 -21.06 -9.67 -8.27
CA LEU A 256 -21.13 -10.80 -9.22
C LEU A 256 -22.02 -10.53 -10.45
N VAL A 257 -22.37 -9.26 -10.69
CA VAL A 257 -23.21 -8.79 -11.79
C VAL A 257 -22.55 -7.57 -12.42
N PHE A 258 -22.06 -7.73 -13.64
CA PHE A 258 -21.36 -6.66 -14.33
C PHE A 258 -22.33 -5.66 -14.96
N GLU A 259 -22.17 -4.38 -14.62
CA GLU A 259 -23.03 -3.31 -15.13
C GLU A 259 -22.36 -2.47 -16.22
N GLY A 260 -23.18 -1.70 -16.96
CA GLY A 260 -22.66 -0.79 -17.97
C GLY A 260 -21.70 0.24 -17.36
N GLY A 261 -20.49 0.34 -17.91
CA GLY A 261 -19.41 1.19 -17.38
C GLY A 261 -18.44 0.52 -16.41
N GLU A 262 -18.74 -0.71 -15.96
CA GLU A 262 -17.89 -1.46 -15.01
C GLU A 262 -16.67 -2.11 -15.69
N ARG A 263 -15.56 -2.25 -14.94
CA ARG A 263 -14.37 -2.92 -15.45
C ARG A 263 -14.35 -4.41 -15.13
N ILE A 264 -14.17 -5.20 -16.17
CA ILE A 264 -14.01 -6.65 -16.09
C ILE A 264 -12.52 -6.96 -16.09
N ARG A 265 -12.06 -7.70 -15.07
CA ARG A 265 -10.69 -8.20 -15.00
C ARG A 265 -10.69 -9.72 -14.98
N VAL A 266 -10.04 -10.37 -15.94
CA VAL A 266 -9.84 -11.82 -15.94
C VAL A 266 -8.40 -12.13 -15.57
N ARG A 267 -8.18 -12.55 -14.33
CA ARG A 267 -6.87 -12.97 -13.82
C ARG A 267 -6.65 -14.45 -14.10
N ILE A 268 -5.43 -14.78 -14.53
CA ILE A 268 -4.98 -16.15 -14.79
C ILE A 268 -3.74 -16.38 -13.95
N ASP A 269 -3.86 -17.27 -12.96
CA ASP A 269 -2.74 -17.76 -12.15
C ASP A 269 -2.22 -19.06 -12.77
N LEU A 270 -0.95 -19.09 -13.15
CA LEU A 270 -0.30 -20.22 -13.78
C LEU A 270 0.77 -20.80 -12.87
N VAL A 271 0.92 -22.12 -12.87
CA VAL A 271 1.99 -22.83 -12.16
C VAL A 271 2.60 -23.88 -13.09
N ASN A 272 3.92 -23.84 -13.25
CA ASN A 272 4.67 -24.93 -13.88
C ASN A 272 4.92 -26.04 -12.84
N GLY A 273 4.13 -27.10 -12.87
CA GLY A 273 4.31 -28.28 -12.03
C GLY A 273 5.22 -29.35 -12.64
N GLY A 274 5.76 -29.13 -13.84
CA GLY A 274 6.67 -30.05 -14.50
C GLY A 274 8.15 -29.80 -14.20
N GLU A 275 8.98 -30.76 -14.59
CA GLU A 275 10.44 -30.68 -14.52
C GLU A 275 11.11 -29.80 -15.60
N PRO A 276 10.59 -29.68 -16.85
CA PRO A 276 11.22 -28.80 -17.83
C PRO A 276 10.79 -27.33 -17.64
N GLU A 277 11.68 -26.41 -18.04
CA GLU A 277 11.35 -24.99 -18.19
C GLU A 277 10.36 -24.83 -19.37
N LEU A 278 9.23 -24.16 -19.13
CA LEU A 278 8.26 -23.85 -20.17
C LEU A 278 8.61 -22.52 -20.83
N GLN A 279 8.60 -22.50 -22.17
CA GLN A 279 8.94 -21.31 -22.95
C GLN A 279 7.81 -20.96 -23.93
N GLY A 280 7.57 -19.66 -24.10
CA GLY A 280 6.58 -19.16 -25.07
C GLY A 280 5.14 -19.58 -24.71
N VAL A 281 4.81 -19.59 -23.42
CA VAL A 281 3.43 -19.82 -22.96
C VAL A 281 2.60 -18.58 -23.29
N THR A 282 1.46 -18.79 -23.94
CA THR A 282 0.47 -17.76 -24.28
C THR A 282 -0.88 -18.12 -23.71
N ALA A 283 -1.56 -17.13 -23.13
CA ALA A 283 -2.96 -17.26 -22.74
C ALA A 283 -3.85 -16.58 -23.76
N THR A 284 -4.96 -17.23 -24.12
CA THR A 284 -5.94 -16.73 -25.07
C THR A 284 -7.33 -16.74 -24.46
N LEU A 285 -8.02 -15.61 -24.59
CA LEU A 285 -9.39 -15.38 -24.17
C LEU A 285 -10.33 -15.52 -25.38
N THR A 286 -11.29 -16.44 -25.30
CA THR A 286 -12.39 -16.62 -26.26
C THR A 286 -13.73 -16.53 -25.53
N GLY A 287 -14.88 -16.63 -26.23
CA GLY A 287 -16.20 -16.45 -25.60
C GLY A 287 -17.17 -15.57 -26.38
N THR A 288 -18.11 -14.96 -25.67
CA THR A 288 -19.17 -14.11 -26.23
C THR A 288 -18.60 -12.89 -26.95
N ALA A 289 -18.91 -12.74 -28.24
CA ALA A 289 -18.32 -11.72 -29.10
C ALA A 289 -18.54 -10.27 -28.62
N SER A 290 -19.72 -9.95 -28.09
CA SER A 290 -20.06 -8.61 -27.56
C SER A 290 -19.14 -8.20 -26.40
N LEU A 291 -18.74 -9.17 -25.59
CA LEU A 291 -17.87 -8.99 -24.44
C LEU A 291 -16.39 -9.03 -24.82
N LEU A 292 -15.98 -9.98 -25.67
CA LEU A 292 -14.61 -10.07 -26.19
C LEU A 292 -14.19 -8.79 -26.91
N ALA A 293 -15.12 -8.15 -27.63
CA ALA A 293 -14.86 -6.89 -28.32
C ALA A 293 -14.46 -5.74 -27.37
N GLN A 294 -14.72 -5.86 -26.07
CA GLN A 294 -14.33 -4.86 -25.07
C GLN A 294 -12.90 -5.04 -24.57
N PHE A 295 -12.27 -6.19 -24.82
CA PHE A 295 -10.88 -6.45 -24.44
C PHE A 295 -9.92 -5.90 -25.50
N PRO A 296 -8.97 -5.02 -25.16
CA PRO A 296 -8.01 -4.47 -26.11
C PRO A 296 -7.12 -5.54 -26.76
N VAL A 297 -6.84 -6.59 -26.00
CA VAL A 297 -6.10 -7.77 -26.45
C VAL A 297 -6.77 -9.02 -25.89
N THR A 298 -6.85 -10.06 -26.70
CA THR A 298 -7.40 -11.36 -26.32
C THR A 298 -6.33 -12.44 -26.24
N THR A 299 -5.06 -12.10 -26.47
CA THR A 299 -3.93 -13.01 -26.29
C THR A 299 -2.79 -12.31 -25.57
N LEU A 300 -2.25 -12.92 -24.52
CA LEU A 300 -1.15 -12.39 -23.73
C LEU A 300 0.00 -13.41 -23.65
N ALA A 301 1.23 -12.94 -23.82
CA ALA A 301 2.42 -13.75 -23.64
C ALA A 301 2.80 -13.81 -22.16
N VAL A 302 2.82 -15.01 -21.58
CA VAL A 302 3.22 -15.25 -20.20
C VAL A 302 4.75 -15.23 -20.10
N GLY A 303 5.48 -15.70 -21.13
CA GLY A 303 6.94 -15.74 -21.15
C GLY A 303 7.51 -17.07 -20.65
N ARG A 304 8.71 -17.04 -20.03
CA ARG A 304 9.40 -18.25 -19.51
C ARG A 304 8.96 -18.57 -18.08
N LEU A 305 8.74 -19.85 -17.77
CA LEU A 305 8.33 -20.36 -16.46
C LEU A 305 9.22 -21.51 -16.01
N GLN A 306 9.97 -21.32 -14.94
CA GLN A 306 10.81 -22.37 -14.35
C GLN A 306 9.99 -23.42 -13.60
N PRO A 307 10.52 -24.64 -13.38
CA PRO A 307 9.89 -25.67 -12.56
C PRO A 307 9.50 -25.13 -11.17
N GLY A 308 8.24 -25.32 -10.77
CA GLY A 308 7.67 -24.82 -9.51
C GLY A 308 7.35 -23.32 -9.50
N GLN A 309 7.70 -22.56 -10.54
CA GLN A 309 7.42 -21.13 -10.61
C GLN A 309 5.94 -20.88 -10.90
N SER A 310 5.38 -19.90 -10.20
CA SER A 310 4.04 -19.37 -10.45
C SER A 310 4.11 -17.99 -11.10
N ARG A 311 3.16 -17.65 -11.97
CA ARG A 311 3.00 -16.32 -12.57
C ARG A 311 1.53 -15.99 -12.76
N SER A 312 1.17 -14.74 -12.56
CA SER A 312 -0.19 -14.23 -12.77
C SER A 312 -0.20 -13.24 -13.93
N ILE A 313 -1.22 -13.30 -14.78
CA ILE A 313 -1.47 -12.33 -15.86
C ILE A 313 -2.94 -11.92 -15.86
N GLU A 314 -3.26 -10.76 -16.44
CA GLU A 314 -4.63 -10.21 -16.40
C GLU A 314 -5.07 -9.70 -17.78
N PHE A 315 -6.28 -10.08 -18.20
CA PHE A 315 -7.03 -9.39 -19.26
C PHE A 315 -7.95 -8.35 -18.62
N VAL A 316 -8.01 -7.14 -19.17
CA VAL A 316 -8.84 -6.05 -18.64
C VAL A 316 -9.70 -5.46 -19.75
N ALA A 317 -10.98 -5.24 -19.48
CA ALA A 317 -11.94 -4.57 -20.35
C ALA A 317 -12.82 -3.62 -19.55
N THR A 318 -13.42 -2.63 -20.21
CA THR A 318 -14.48 -1.80 -19.62
C THR A 318 -15.77 -2.02 -20.39
N LEU A 319 -16.87 -2.32 -19.70
CA LEU A 319 -18.16 -2.46 -20.34
C LEU A 319 -18.66 -1.11 -20.87
N PRO A 320 -19.35 -1.08 -22.04
CA PRO A 320 -20.02 0.12 -22.51
C PRO A 320 -21.02 0.66 -21.48
N GLN A 321 -21.24 1.97 -21.45
CA GLN A 321 -22.23 2.60 -20.56
C GLN A 321 -23.66 2.04 -20.78
N ALA A 322 -24.00 1.71 -22.02
CA ALA A 322 -25.27 1.09 -22.37
C ALA A 322 -25.04 -0.39 -22.71
N VAL A 323 -25.41 -1.28 -21.80
CA VAL A 323 -25.41 -2.74 -22.02
C VAL A 323 -26.82 -3.29 -21.98
N GLN A 324 -27.09 -4.29 -22.81
CA GLN A 324 -28.31 -5.08 -22.71
C GLN A 324 -28.11 -6.18 -21.67
N GLN A 325 -29.18 -6.53 -20.96
CA GLN A 325 -29.17 -7.66 -20.05
C GLN A 325 -28.86 -8.95 -20.83
N GLN A 326 -27.75 -9.59 -20.49
CA GLN A 326 -27.33 -10.83 -21.14
C GLN A 326 -26.48 -11.68 -20.20
N LYS A 327 -26.49 -12.99 -20.41
CA LYS A 327 -25.46 -13.88 -19.86
C LYS A 327 -24.37 -14.01 -20.91
N ALA A 328 -23.12 -13.82 -20.48
CA ALA A 328 -21.94 -13.94 -21.32
C ALA A 328 -21.02 -15.05 -20.77
N GLU A 329 -20.21 -15.60 -21.64
CA GLU A 329 -19.20 -16.60 -21.29
C GLU A 329 -17.84 -16.16 -21.82
N LEU A 330 -16.81 -16.30 -20.98
CA LEU A 330 -15.41 -16.19 -21.38
C LEU A 330 -14.73 -17.53 -21.17
N GLN A 331 -13.95 -17.97 -22.14
CA GLN A 331 -13.17 -19.19 -22.10
C GLN A 331 -11.68 -18.81 -22.10
N VAL A 332 -10.94 -19.35 -21.14
CA VAL A 332 -9.49 -19.18 -21.06
C VAL A 332 -8.82 -20.45 -21.51
N THR A 333 -7.92 -20.30 -22.47
CA THR A 333 -7.08 -21.38 -23.01
C THR A 333 -5.61 -21.01 -22.89
N LEU A 334 -4.75 -21.99 -22.64
CA LEU A 334 -3.31 -21.82 -22.66
C LEU A 334 -2.69 -22.65 -23.78
N SER A 335 -1.75 -22.05 -24.50
CA SER A 335 -0.93 -22.73 -25.49
C SER A 335 0.54 -22.55 -25.15
N GLU A 336 1.31 -23.62 -25.35
CA GLU A 336 2.77 -23.63 -25.19
C GLU A 336 3.41 -24.05 -26.51
N SER A 337 4.54 -23.43 -26.81
CA SER A 337 5.34 -23.72 -27.98
C SER A 337 6.04 -25.08 -27.84
N GLY A 338 5.35 -26.16 -28.23
CA GLY A 338 5.91 -27.53 -28.24
C GLY A 338 5.25 -28.54 -27.27
N ALA A 339 4.22 -28.14 -26.52
CA ALA A 339 3.50 -29.04 -25.63
C ALA A 339 2.66 -30.08 -26.39
N ARG A 340 2.76 -31.35 -26.00
CA ARG A 340 1.93 -32.45 -26.53
C ARG A 340 0.51 -32.49 -25.94
N THR A 341 0.27 -31.78 -24.84
CA THR A 341 -1.01 -31.77 -24.10
C THR A 341 -1.28 -30.36 -23.55
N GLN A 342 -2.38 -29.74 -24.00
CA GLN A 342 -2.84 -28.45 -23.47
C GLN A 342 -3.61 -28.66 -22.16
N PRO A 343 -3.50 -27.73 -21.19
CA PRO A 343 -4.32 -27.76 -19.99
C PRO A 343 -5.81 -27.55 -20.33
N PRO A 344 -6.72 -28.03 -19.49
CA PRO A 344 -8.14 -28.00 -19.80
C PRO A 344 -8.70 -26.58 -19.78
N ILE A 345 -9.66 -26.32 -20.67
CA ILE A 345 -10.28 -25.01 -20.85
C ILE A 345 -11.08 -24.64 -19.60
N GLN A 346 -10.96 -23.39 -19.14
CA GLN A 346 -11.81 -22.86 -18.06
C GLN A 346 -12.83 -21.88 -18.62
N THR A 347 -14.11 -22.15 -18.36
CA THR A 347 -15.22 -21.28 -18.73
C THR A 347 -15.66 -20.45 -17.54
N LEU A 348 -15.81 -19.16 -17.75
CA LEU A 348 -16.23 -18.13 -16.81
C LEU A 348 -17.60 -17.62 -17.27
N THR A 349 -18.64 -17.82 -16.46
CA THR A 349 -20.00 -17.37 -16.77
C THR A 349 -20.29 -16.05 -16.08
N LEU A 350 -20.69 -15.05 -16.86
CA LEU A 350 -20.90 -13.66 -16.45
C LEU A 350 -22.36 -13.28 -16.62
N SER A 351 -22.91 -12.54 -15.66
CA SER A 351 -24.21 -11.89 -15.80
C SER A 351 -23.98 -10.40 -16.04
N ILE A 352 -24.45 -9.87 -17.17
CA ILE A 352 -24.33 -8.46 -17.52
C ILE A 352 -25.72 -7.82 -17.47
N GLN A 353 -25.87 -6.66 -16.82
CA GLN A 353 -27.15 -5.95 -16.68
C GLN A 353 -27.01 -4.45 -16.98
N PRO A 354 -28.08 -3.77 -17.46
CA PRO A 354 -28.11 -2.31 -17.60
C PRO A 354 -27.90 -1.64 -16.24
N THR A 355 -27.18 -0.53 -16.22
CA THR A 355 -26.81 0.19 -14.99
C THR A 355 -28.05 0.62 -14.20
N GLY A 356 -28.27 -0.01 -13.05
CA GLY A 356 -29.29 0.37 -12.07
C GLY A 356 -28.68 0.80 -10.74
N ILE A 357 -27.38 0.55 -10.56
CA ILE A 357 -26.63 0.76 -9.32
C ILE A 357 -25.51 1.75 -9.61
N LYS A 358 -25.36 2.79 -8.78
CA LYS A 358 -24.16 3.63 -8.83
C LYS A 358 -23.00 2.76 -8.31
N ALA A 359 -21.96 2.54 -9.11
CA ALA A 359 -20.78 1.73 -8.74
C ALA A 359 -20.09 2.17 -7.40
N ASP A 360 -20.32 3.41 -6.96
CA ASP A 360 -19.82 3.97 -5.69
C ASP A 360 -20.75 3.74 -4.47
N ASP A 361 -21.86 3.01 -4.62
CA ASP A 361 -22.80 2.75 -3.54
C ASP A 361 -22.31 1.61 -2.62
N VAL A 362 -21.72 1.98 -1.49
CA VAL A 362 -21.27 1.03 -0.45
C VAL A 362 -22.41 0.49 0.41
N ASP A 363 -23.64 1.00 0.27
CA ASP A 363 -24.82 0.45 0.94
C ASP A 363 -25.26 -0.88 0.32
N GLN A 364 -24.78 -1.19 -0.88
CA GLN A 364 -25.03 -2.45 -1.58
C GLN A 364 -23.95 -3.46 -1.26
N ILE A 365 -24.20 -4.23 -0.21
CA ILE A 365 -23.26 -5.23 0.29
C ILE A 365 -23.09 -6.34 -0.77
N PRO A 366 -21.85 -6.63 -1.17
CA PRO A 366 -21.51 -7.76 -2.04
C PRO A 366 -22.05 -9.10 -1.54
N ALA A 367 -22.27 -10.03 -2.48
CA ALA A 367 -22.66 -11.39 -2.14
C ALA A 367 -21.57 -12.10 -1.31
N VAL A 368 -21.98 -13.07 -0.49
CA VAL A 368 -21.06 -13.83 0.38
C VAL A 368 -19.99 -14.54 -0.45
N THR A 369 -18.73 -14.36 -0.10
CA THR A 369 -17.61 -15.01 -0.80
C THR A 369 -17.60 -16.51 -0.53
N ALA A 370 -17.92 -17.31 -1.55
CA ALA A 370 -17.98 -18.76 -1.44
C ALA A 370 -16.60 -19.38 -1.13
N GLY A 371 -16.53 -20.20 -0.08
CA GLY A 371 -15.33 -20.96 0.29
C GLY A 371 -14.28 -20.18 1.10
N PHE A 372 -14.55 -18.92 1.45
CA PHE A 372 -13.73 -18.17 2.41
C PHE A 372 -14.46 -18.05 3.75
N HIS A 373 -13.84 -18.59 4.80
CA HIS A 373 -14.41 -18.60 6.14
C HIS A 373 -13.34 -18.26 7.16
N GLN A 374 -13.69 -17.41 8.12
CA GLN A 374 -12.84 -17.02 9.24
C GLN A 374 -13.52 -17.37 10.58
N PRO A 375 -13.62 -18.67 10.93
CA PRO A 375 -14.36 -19.11 12.10
C PRO A 375 -13.72 -18.70 13.44
N HIS A 376 -12.46 -18.26 13.43
CA HIS A 376 -11.73 -17.78 14.61
C HIS A 376 -11.56 -16.26 14.64
N THR A 377 -12.19 -15.54 13.71
CA THR A 377 -12.27 -14.08 13.77
C THR A 377 -13.56 -13.66 14.46
N TYR A 378 -13.47 -12.69 15.37
CA TYR A 378 -14.58 -12.14 16.14
C TYR A 378 -14.63 -10.63 15.95
N LEU A 379 -15.83 -10.09 15.74
CA LEU A 379 -16.07 -8.66 15.55
C LEU A 379 -17.00 -8.12 16.65
N LEU A 380 -16.53 -7.11 17.38
CA LEU A 380 -17.39 -6.23 18.17
C LEU A 380 -17.50 -4.90 17.44
N SER A 381 -18.67 -4.63 16.84
CA SER A 381 -18.95 -3.40 16.11
C SER A 381 -19.85 -2.50 16.94
N ILE A 382 -19.39 -1.29 17.24
CA ILE A 382 -20.04 -0.33 18.12
C ILE A 382 -20.29 0.96 17.35
N GLY A 383 -21.55 1.39 17.25
CA GLY A 383 -21.94 2.60 16.55
C GLY A 383 -22.83 3.47 17.41
N ILE A 384 -22.39 4.68 17.76
CA ILE A 384 -23.13 5.59 18.64
C ILE A 384 -23.32 6.92 17.92
N GLY A 385 -24.49 7.07 17.29
CA GLY A 385 -24.87 8.27 16.57
C GLY A 385 -25.59 9.29 17.43
N SER A 386 -26.28 8.81 18.46
CA SER A 386 -26.98 9.61 19.46
C SER A 386 -26.53 9.24 20.87
N TYR A 387 -26.62 10.20 21.79
CA TYR A 387 -26.23 10.02 23.17
C TYR A 387 -27.38 10.41 24.09
N ARG A 388 -27.44 9.79 25.27
CA ARG A 388 -28.42 10.15 26.31
C ARG A 388 -28.23 11.61 26.76
N ASP A 389 -26.98 12.06 26.85
CA ASP A 389 -26.64 13.44 27.11
C ASP A 389 -26.66 14.24 25.79
N GLN A 390 -27.63 15.14 25.67
CA GLN A 390 -27.82 15.97 24.46
C GLN A 390 -26.71 17.00 24.25
N GLN A 391 -25.82 17.21 25.23
CA GLN A 391 -24.63 18.06 25.05
C GLN A 391 -23.51 17.36 24.28
N VAL A 392 -23.58 16.04 24.14
CA VAL A 392 -22.63 15.28 23.35
C VAL A 392 -22.96 15.46 21.85
N PRO A 393 -21.99 15.85 21.00
CA PRO A 393 -22.24 16.00 19.57
C PRO A 393 -22.71 14.69 18.93
N SER A 394 -23.82 14.74 18.21
CA SER A 394 -24.32 13.60 17.44
C SER A 394 -23.40 13.25 16.28
N ARG A 395 -23.41 11.98 15.88
CA ARG A 395 -22.77 11.43 14.69
C ARG A 395 -23.87 10.79 13.83
N LYS A 396 -24.38 11.51 12.83
CA LYS A 396 -25.52 11.14 12.00
C LYS A 396 -25.48 9.68 11.52
N PHE A 397 -24.30 9.20 11.14
CA PHE A 397 -24.16 7.91 10.45
C PHE A 397 -23.51 6.81 11.30
N ALA A 398 -22.98 7.10 12.49
CA ALA A 398 -22.18 6.14 13.27
C ALA A 398 -22.90 4.80 13.58
N SER A 399 -24.22 4.85 13.80
CA SER A 399 -25.03 3.64 14.04
C SER A 399 -25.14 2.78 12.77
N LEU A 400 -25.40 3.41 11.61
CA LEU A 400 -25.45 2.76 10.29
C LEU A 400 -24.07 2.23 9.90
N ASP A 401 -23.03 3.02 10.12
CA ASP A 401 -21.63 2.69 9.86
C ASP A 401 -21.24 1.36 10.54
N ALA A 402 -21.58 1.18 11.82
CA ALA A 402 -21.29 -0.04 12.56
C ALA A 402 -22.03 -1.28 12.03
N GLU A 403 -23.27 -1.10 11.57
CA GLU A 403 -24.05 -2.14 10.92
C GLU A 403 -23.45 -2.54 9.57
N MET A 404 -23.09 -1.56 8.75
CA MET A 404 -22.49 -1.79 7.43
C MET A 404 -21.14 -2.48 7.54
N VAL A 405 -20.28 -2.06 8.47
CA VAL A 405 -19.01 -2.76 8.75
C VAL A 405 -19.27 -4.21 9.18
N SER A 406 -20.27 -4.45 10.03
CA SER A 406 -20.65 -5.81 10.45
C SER A 406 -21.08 -6.67 9.27
N ASN A 407 -21.86 -6.12 8.35
CA ASN A 407 -22.34 -6.84 7.18
C ASN A 407 -21.22 -7.13 6.19
N TYR A 408 -20.30 -6.18 5.96
CA TYR A 408 -19.14 -6.38 5.09
C TYR A 408 -18.21 -7.48 5.62
N PHE A 409 -17.90 -7.48 6.92
CA PHE A 409 -17.07 -8.53 7.50
C PHE A 409 -17.75 -9.90 7.52
N GLN A 410 -19.09 -9.97 7.59
CA GLN A 410 -19.81 -11.23 7.41
C GLN A 410 -19.77 -11.71 5.95
N SER A 411 -20.11 -10.85 5.00
CA SER A 411 -20.22 -11.22 3.58
C SER A 411 -18.87 -11.47 2.91
N LEU A 412 -17.94 -10.51 3.03
CA LEU A 412 -16.64 -10.56 2.36
C LEU A 412 -15.51 -11.07 3.27
N GLY A 413 -15.65 -10.88 4.58
CA GLY A 413 -14.67 -11.32 5.58
C GLY A 413 -14.85 -12.78 5.99
N GLY A 414 -15.98 -13.40 5.63
CA GLY A 414 -16.28 -14.80 5.98
C GLY A 414 -16.44 -15.01 7.49
N ILE A 415 -16.70 -13.95 8.27
CA ILE A 415 -16.94 -14.05 9.72
C ILE A 415 -18.34 -14.62 9.95
N PRO A 416 -18.51 -15.71 10.72
CA PRO A 416 -19.82 -16.23 11.06
C PRO A 416 -20.65 -15.20 11.83
N ALA A 417 -21.96 -15.12 11.56
CA ALA A 417 -22.86 -14.21 12.27
C ALA A 417 -22.81 -14.38 13.81
N SER A 418 -22.58 -15.60 14.31
CA SER A 418 -22.40 -15.88 15.75
C SER A 418 -21.15 -15.24 16.36
N ASN A 419 -20.17 -14.87 15.53
CA ASN A 419 -18.92 -14.24 15.93
C ASN A 419 -18.98 -12.70 15.80
N VAL A 420 -20.14 -12.14 15.48
CA VAL A 420 -20.35 -10.69 15.36
C VAL A 420 -21.30 -10.21 16.45
N ARG A 421 -20.85 -9.24 17.23
CA ARG A 421 -21.68 -8.51 18.20
C ARG A 421 -21.80 -7.06 17.77
N LEU A 422 -23.02 -6.62 17.46
CA LEU A 422 -23.34 -5.25 17.06
C LEU A 422 -24.01 -4.51 18.23
N LEU A 423 -23.43 -3.39 18.65
CA LEU A 423 -23.99 -2.49 19.67
C LEU A 423 -24.25 -1.12 19.06
N GLN A 424 -25.52 -0.71 19.01
CA GLN A 424 -25.96 0.54 18.38
C GLN A 424 -26.68 1.44 19.38
N ASP A 425 -26.28 2.71 19.45
CA ASP A 425 -26.90 3.76 20.26
C ASP A 425 -27.26 3.26 21.66
N TRP A 426 -28.55 3.20 22.02
CA TRP A 426 -29.04 2.82 23.34
C TRP A 426 -28.66 1.40 23.80
N LYS A 427 -28.13 0.55 22.90
CA LYS A 427 -27.57 -0.78 23.18
C LYS A 427 -26.05 -0.78 23.41
N ALA A 428 -25.41 0.39 23.32
CA ALA A 428 -23.99 0.59 23.53
C ALA A 428 -23.74 1.34 24.84
N LEU A 429 -24.34 0.86 25.95
CA LEU A 429 -24.03 1.36 27.28
C LEU A 429 -22.69 0.81 27.74
N ARG A 430 -22.09 1.44 28.75
CA ARG A 430 -20.86 0.91 29.38
C ARG A 430 -21.00 -0.58 29.79
N PRO A 431 -22.08 -1.02 30.48
CA PRO A 431 -22.25 -2.42 30.84
C PRO A 431 -22.38 -3.37 29.64
N ASP A 432 -22.98 -2.93 28.53
CA ASP A 432 -23.12 -3.76 27.32
C ASP A 432 -21.75 -3.99 26.65
N ILE A 433 -20.89 -2.97 26.66
CA ILE A 433 -19.50 -3.07 26.19
C ILE A 433 -18.70 -4.01 27.10
N ASP A 434 -18.87 -3.89 28.42
CA ASP A 434 -18.23 -4.80 29.39
C ASP A 434 -18.71 -6.25 29.21
N GLU A 435 -20.02 -6.49 29.06
CA GLU A 435 -20.57 -7.83 28.76
C GLU A 435 -19.94 -8.41 27.49
N ALA A 436 -19.83 -7.61 26.42
CA ALA A 436 -19.22 -8.06 25.17
C ALA A 436 -17.74 -8.46 25.35
N LEU A 437 -16.97 -7.65 26.08
CA LEU A 437 -15.52 -7.85 26.24
C LEU A 437 -15.15 -8.89 27.31
N LEU A 438 -15.92 -8.96 28.39
CA LEU A 438 -15.57 -9.70 29.60
C LEU A 438 -16.35 -11.02 29.73
N ASP A 439 -17.51 -11.14 29.10
CA ASP A 439 -18.35 -12.34 29.18
C ASP A 439 -18.49 -13.04 27.83
N TRP A 440 -18.79 -12.30 26.76
CA TRP A 440 -19.02 -12.88 25.44
C TRP A 440 -17.74 -13.29 24.71
N LEU A 441 -16.69 -12.45 24.66
CA LEU A 441 -15.45 -12.81 23.96
C LEU A 441 -14.65 -13.95 24.62
N PRO A 442 -14.40 -13.97 25.95
CA PRO A 442 -13.44 -14.91 26.54
C PRO A 442 -13.72 -16.40 26.31
N PRO A 443 -14.97 -16.89 26.33
CA PRO A 443 -15.27 -18.30 26.03
C PRO A 443 -14.85 -18.77 24.64
N HIS A 444 -14.67 -17.84 23.69
CA HIS A 444 -14.37 -18.13 22.29
C HIS A 444 -12.88 -18.03 21.95
N MET A 445 -12.04 -17.60 22.90
CA MET A 445 -10.64 -17.32 22.62
C MET A 445 -9.81 -18.57 22.41
N SER A 446 -8.99 -18.53 21.36
CA SER A 446 -8.00 -19.55 21.02
C SER A 446 -6.68 -18.88 20.61
N LYS A 447 -5.60 -19.66 20.49
CA LYS A 447 -4.30 -19.14 20.07
C LYS A 447 -4.28 -18.59 18.64
N ASP A 448 -5.28 -18.95 17.84
CA ASP A 448 -5.45 -18.49 16.46
C ASP A 448 -6.52 -17.41 16.33
N ALA A 449 -7.15 -17.01 17.44
CA ALA A 449 -8.24 -16.05 17.42
C ALA A 449 -7.78 -14.66 16.95
N VAL A 450 -8.60 -14.02 16.15
CA VAL A 450 -8.44 -12.63 15.71
C VAL A 450 -9.61 -11.84 16.26
N VAL A 451 -9.36 -10.72 16.92
CA VAL A 451 -10.41 -9.86 17.47
C VAL A 451 -10.35 -8.50 16.79
N ILE A 452 -11.46 -8.12 16.18
CA ILE A 452 -11.65 -6.81 15.54
C ILE A 452 -12.66 -6.05 16.38
N ILE A 453 -12.29 -4.85 16.80
CA ILE A 453 -13.18 -3.92 17.48
C ILE A 453 -13.34 -2.71 16.56
N TYR A 454 -14.56 -2.44 16.12
CA TYR A 454 -14.90 -1.23 15.38
C TYR A 454 -15.71 -0.31 16.27
N PHE A 455 -15.33 0.97 16.36
CA PHE A 455 -16.01 1.96 17.16
C PHE A 455 -16.25 3.25 16.35
N ALA A 456 -17.51 3.56 16.09
CA ALA A 456 -17.93 4.83 15.53
C ALA A 456 -18.62 5.69 16.60
N GLY A 457 -18.07 6.86 16.92
CA GLY A 457 -18.63 7.71 17.97
C GLY A 457 -17.71 8.81 18.49
N LEU A 458 -17.68 9.01 19.81
CA LEU A 458 -16.89 10.02 20.49
C LEU A 458 -15.83 9.38 21.39
N ALA A 459 -14.62 9.94 21.35
CA ALA A 459 -13.58 9.72 22.34
C ALA A 459 -13.22 11.05 23.02
N SER A 460 -13.07 11.03 24.34
CA SER A 460 -12.66 12.17 25.15
C SER A 460 -11.26 11.97 25.69
N VAL A 461 -10.45 13.02 25.62
CA VAL A 461 -9.03 13.01 25.99
C VAL A 461 -8.84 13.87 27.22
N SER A 462 -8.34 13.25 28.29
CA SER A 462 -8.04 13.93 29.54
C SER A 462 -6.83 14.87 29.42
N ALA A 463 -6.57 15.66 30.48
CA ALA A 463 -5.41 16.53 30.55
C ALA A 463 -4.05 15.78 30.52
N THR A 464 -4.03 14.49 30.84
CA THR A 464 -2.84 13.62 30.80
C THR A 464 -2.66 12.93 29.44
N GLY A 465 -3.63 13.03 28.54
CA GLY A 465 -3.62 12.34 27.24
C GLY A 465 -4.33 10.99 27.24
N ASP A 466 -4.81 10.54 28.41
CA ASP A 466 -5.60 9.31 28.53
C ASP A 466 -6.91 9.44 27.76
N ILE A 467 -7.25 8.37 27.03
CA ILE A 467 -8.41 8.30 26.16
C ILE A 467 -9.55 7.57 26.85
N PHE A 468 -10.75 8.11 26.70
CA PHE A 468 -12.00 7.52 27.15
C PHE A 468 -12.97 7.48 25.98
N LEU A 469 -13.37 6.29 25.54
CA LEU A 469 -14.49 6.13 24.62
C LEU A 469 -15.77 6.54 25.36
N VAL A 470 -16.71 7.17 24.65
CA VAL A 470 -17.96 7.65 25.25
C VAL A 470 -19.08 6.70 24.84
N PRO A 471 -19.60 5.85 25.75
CA PRO A 471 -20.77 5.01 25.50
C PRO A 471 -22.03 5.88 25.35
N TYR A 472 -23.18 5.26 25.02
CA TYR A 472 -24.44 5.97 24.86
C TYR A 472 -24.88 6.75 26.10
N ASP A 473 -24.62 6.18 27.28
CA ASP A 473 -24.85 6.84 28.56
C ASP A 473 -23.62 7.62 29.06
N GLY A 474 -22.60 7.82 28.26
CA GLY A 474 -21.44 8.64 28.60
C GLY A 474 -21.73 10.14 28.54
N THR A 475 -20.74 10.94 28.96
CA THR A 475 -20.69 12.39 28.71
C THR A 475 -19.30 12.76 28.20
N ALA A 476 -19.17 13.88 27.49
CA ALA A 476 -17.88 14.33 26.93
C ALA A 476 -16.94 14.97 27.98
N ILE A 477 -17.45 15.27 29.18
CA ILE A 477 -16.77 16.10 30.18
C ILE A 477 -16.40 15.36 31.46
N SER A 478 -16.84 14.11 31.63
CA SER A 478 -16.64 13.33 32.84
C SER A 478 -16.21 11.90 32.53
N THR A 479 -15.39 11.33 33.42
CA THR A 479 -14.93 9.94 33.31
C THR A 479 -15.91 8.91 33.90
N SER A 480 -16.91 9.33 34.70
CA SER A 480 -17.73 8.41 35.49
C SER A 480 -18.48 7.37 34.65
N ARG A 481 -19.02 7.78 33.49
CA ARG A 481 -19.74 6.92 32.54
C ARG A 481 -18.98 6.73 31.22
N ALA A 482 -17.72 7.18 31.15
CA ALA A 482 -16.87 6.95 30.01
C ALA A 482 -16.15 5.59 30.14
N TYR A 483 -15.70 5.04 29.02
CA TYR A 483 -14.99 3.76 28.94
C TYR A 483 -13.49 4.02 28.72
N PRO A 484 -12.62 3.81 29.71
CA PRO A 484 -11.20 4.06 29.55
C PRO A 484 -10.57 3.14 28.49
N LEU A 485 -9.80 3.69 27.54
CA LEU A 485 -9.11 2.88 26.52
C LEU A 485 -8.16 1.86 27.16
N LYS A 486 -7.52 2.21 28.28
CA LYS A 486 -6.69 1.28 29.06
C LYS A 486 -7.44 0.05 29.58
N ASP A 487 -8.75 0.19 29.87
CA ASP A 487 -9.56 -0.91 30.36
C ASP A 487 -9.93 -1.84 29.20
N LEU A 488 -10.21 -1.27 28.02
CA LEU A 488 -10.37 -2.01 26.75
C LEU A 488 -9.09 -2.81 26.44
N GLU A 489 -7.94 -2.14 26.46
CA GLU A 489 -6.64 -2.79 26.22
C GLU A 489 -6.31 -3.88 27.23
N ALA A 490 -6.63 -3.67 28.52
CA ALA A 490 -6.46 -4.68 29.54
C ALA A 490 -7.40 -5.89 29.33
N ALA A 491 -8.64 -5.67 28.88
CA ALA A 491 -9.56 -6.73 28.50
C ALA A 491 -9.03 -7.53 27.30
N LEU A 492 -8.65 -6.84 26.21
CA LEU A 492 -8.10 -7.46 25.00
C LEU A 492 -6.80 -8.25 25.28
N SER A 493 -5.91 -7.71 26.11
CA SER A 493 -4.67 -8.39 26.49
C SER A 493 -4.93 -9.71 27.26
N ARG A 494 -6.01 -9.77 28.05
CA ARG A 494 -6.39 -11.00 28.77
C ARG A 494 -6.92 -12.10 27.86
N LEU A 495 -7.45 -11.75 26.69
CA LEU A 495 -7.94 -12.71 25.70
C LEU A 495 -6.82 -13.58 25.12
N LYS A 496 -5.58 -13.05 25.05
CA LYS A 496 -4.41 -13.71 24.42
C LYS A 496 -4.70 -14.15 22.97
N ALA A 497 -5.50 -13.37 22.26
CA ALA A 497 -5.75 -13.56 20.84
C ALA A 497 -4.45 -13.40 20.04
N LYS A 498 -4.39 -14.03 18.85
CA LYS A 498 -3.26 -13.92 17.93
C LYS A 498 -3.04 -12.49 17.46
N HIS A 499 -4.14 -11.82 17.12
CA HIS A 499 -4.16 -10.42 16.69
C HIS A 499 -5.38 -9.70 17.25
N THR A 500 -5.19 -8.46 17.67
CA THR A 500 -6.25 -7.53 18.05
C THR A 500 -6.14 -6.27 17.17
N VAL A 501 -7.25 -5.86 16.56
CA VAL A 501 -7.32 -4.64 15.73
C VAL A 501 -8.44 -3.75 16.25
N PHE A 502 -8.13 -2.49 16.51
CA PHE A 502 -9.08 -1.47 16.93
C PHE A 502 -9.22 -0.41 15.84
N LEU A 503 -10.40 -0.28 15.26
CA LEU A 503 -10.76 0.68 14.24
C LEU A 503 -11.65 1.75 14.86
N PHE A 504 -11.29 3.03 14.74
CA PHE A 504 -12.07 4.14 15.31
C PHE A 504 -12.45 5.18 14.25
N ASP A 505 -13.74 5.46 14.09
CA ASP A 505 -14.26 6.56 13.26
C ASP A 505 -15.08 7.53 14.11
N GLY A 506 -14.54 8.69 14.43
CA GLY A 506 -15.22 9.53 15.39
C GLY A 506 -14.65 10.90 15.63
N ILE A 507 -15.27 11.56 16.60
CA ILE A 507 -14.77 12.80 17.16
C ILE A 507 -13.81 12.44 18.29
N VAL A 508 -12.69 13.15 18.34
CA VAL A 508 -11.74 13.10 19.47
C VAL A 508 -11.75 14.49 20.08
N SER A 509 -12.35 14.63 21.27
CA SER A 509 -12.50 15.90 21.96
C SER A 509 -11.66 15.95 23.24
N ARG A 510 -11.32 17.14 23.70
CA ARG A 510 -10.75 17.31 25.04
C ARG A 510 -11.84 17.19 26.09
N MET A 511 -11.53 16.51 27.20
CA MET A 511 -12.40 16.45 28.37
C MET A 511 -12.22 17.72 29.22
N GLY A 512 -13.33 18.42 29.51
CA GLY A 512 -13.34 19.63 30.34
C GLY A 512 -13.19 20.96 29.57
N PRO A 513 -13.20 22.11 30.26
CA PRO A 513 -13.15 23.43 29.62
C PRO A 513 -11.81 23.67 28.90
N ASP A 514 -11.85 24.45 27.82
CA ASP A 514 -10.69 24.82 26.99
C ASP A 514 -9.60 25.54 27.83
N SER A 515 -8.70 24.78 28.45
CA SER A 515 -7.54 25.35 29.11
C SER A 515 -6.48 25.69 28.06
N ARG A 516 -5.98 26.95 28.10
CA ARG A 516 -4.87 27.47 27.27
C ARG A 516 -3.51 26.78 27.54
N THR A 517 -3.51 25.58 28.11
CA THR A 517 -2.31 24.77 28.35
C THR A 517 -1.82 24.10 27.07
N LYS A 518 -0.54 23.70 27.08
CA LYS A 518 0.17 23.04 25.97
C LYS A 518 -0.70 21.95 25.28
N PRO A 519 -0.57 21.79 23.95
CA PRO A 519 -1.31 20.75 23.24
C PRO A 519 -0.97 19.37 23.80
N VAL A 520 -1.97 18.68 24.33
CA VAL A 520 -1.89 17.29 24.80
C VAL A 520 -2.28 16.39 23.62
N LEU A 521 -1.43 15.43 23.30
CA LEU A 521 -1.68 14.46 22.24
C LEU A 521 -2.44 13.26 22.80
N PRO A 522 -3.50 12.77 22.12
CA PRO A 522 -4.20 11.55 22.53
C PRO A 522 -3.27 10.33 22.51
N GLN A 523 -3.27 9.54 23.58
CA GLN A 523 -2.43 8.35 23.71
C GLN A 523 -3.20 7.08 23.28
N TRP A 524 -3.20 6.80 21.97
CA TRP A 524 -3.87 5.61 21.40
C TRP A 524 -3.08 4.31 21.57
N ASN A 525 -1.80 4.36 21.91
CA ASN A 525 -0.97 3.15 22.10
C ASN A 525 -0.39 3.12 23.52
N PRO A 526 -1.19 2.70 24.52
CA PRO A 526 -0.70 2.60 25.89
C PRO A 526 0.39 1.52 26.00
N THR A 527 1.34 1.73 26.93
CA THR A 527 2.48 0.83 27.11
C THR A 527 2.03 -0.61 27.37
N GLY A 528 2.56 -1.54 26.58
CA GLY A 528 2.25 -2.97 26.69
C GLY A 528 1.05 -3.45 25.86
N SER A 529 0.37 -2.54 25.13
CA SER A 529 -0.65 -2.93 24.15
C SER A 529 -0.01 -3.68 22.97
N SER A 530 -0.64 -4.79 22.57
CA SER A 530 -0.36 -5.49 21.32
C SER A 530 -1.42 -5.21 20.24
N THR A 531 -2.35 -4.29 20.51
CA THR A 531 -3.47 -3.97 19.64
C THR A 531 -3.04 -2.99 18.56
N LEU A 532 -3.35 -3.33 17.30
CA LEU A 532 -3.17 -2.41 16.19
C LEU A 532 -4.34 -1.42 16.17
N HIS A 533 -4.05 -0.15 16.42
CA HIS A 533 -5.02 0.93 16.38
C HIS A 533 -4.99 1.62 15.02
N VAL A 534 -6.13 1.71 14.35
CA VAL A 534 -6.34 2.50 13.13
C VAL A 534 -7.42 3.53 13.44
N ILE A 535 -7.00 4.78 13.62
CA ILE A 535 -7.84 5.87 14.10
C ILE A 535 -8.09 6.83 12.96
N GLY A 536 -9.34 7.19 12.68
CA GLY A 536 -9.72 8.03 11.54
C GLY A 536 -9.25 9.48 11.60
N THR A 537 -8.61 9.92 12.70
CA THR A 537 -8.09 11.29 12.87
C THR A 537 -6.76 11.30 13.62
N SER A 538 -5.85 12.20 13.21
CA SER A 538 -4.51 12.37 13.79
C SER A 538 -4.53 13.46 14.87
N GLY A 539 -5.15 13.19 16.01
CA GLY A 539 -5.18 14.10 17.16
C GLY A 539 -6.59 14.46 17.65
N ILE A 540 -6.70 15.60 18.35
CA ILE A 540 -8.00 16.17 18.74
C ILE A 540 -8.63 16.81 17.51
N GLY A 541 -9.84 16.41 17.16
CA GLY A 541 -10.52 16.84 15.95
C GLY A 541 -11.76 16.02 15.67
N ARG A 542 -12.47 16.35 14.60
CA ARG A 542 -13.68 15.66 14.18
C ARG A 542 -13.35 14.76 12.99
N GLY A 543 -13.70 13.48 13.08
CA GLY A 543 -13.93 12.68 11.87
C GLY A 543 -15.07 13.33 11.07
N LEU A 544 -14.89 13.43 9.76
CA LEU A 544 -15.86 14.05 8.86
C LEU A 544 -17.02 13.09 8.60
N GLU A 545 -18.19 13.65 8.33
CA GLU A 545 -19.39 12.91 7.91
C GLU A 545 -19.72 13.33 6.49
N ASP A 546 -19.87 12.35 5.61
CA ASP A 546 -20.20 12.53 4.21
C ASP A 546 -21.72 12.37 4.04
N ASP A 547 -22.42 13.50 3.90
CA ASP A 547 -23.88 13.50 3.73
C ASP A 547 -24.31 12.94 2.36
N GLU A 548 -23.44 12.97 1.34
CA GLU A 548 -23.74 12.43 0.01
C GLU A 548 -23.77 10.90 0.05
N HIS A 549 -22.77 10.31 0.70
CA HIS A 549 -22.64 8.86 0.82
C HIS A 549 -23.25 8.29 2.11
N ARG A 550 -23.76 9.15 3.01
CA ARG A 550 -24.43 8.79 4.27
C ARG A 550 -23.58 7.94 5.23
N HIS A 551 -22.29 8.25 5.30
CA HIS A 551 -21.32 7.55 6.17
C HIS A 551 -20.34 8.52 6.83
N GLY A 552 -19.70 8.10 7.91
CA GLY A 552 -18.42 8.70 8.30
C GLY A 552 -17.40 8.59 7.17
N LEU A 553 -16.63 9.64 6.88
CA LEU A 553 -15.70 9.64 5.73
C LEU A 553 -14.68 8.50 5.83
N PHE A 554 -14.18 8.23 7.05
CA PHE A 554 -13.29 7.10 7.28
C PHE A 554 -14.01 5.77 7.00
N THR A 555 -15.24 5.61 7.50
CA THR A 555 -16.02 4.39 7.29
C THR A 555 -16.35 4.16 5.83
N TYR A 556 -16.76 5.18 5.09
CA TYR A 556 -17.00 5.09 3.65
C TYR A 556 -15.80 4.48 2.90
N TYR A 557 -14.61 5.01 3.15
CA TYR A 557 -13.39 4.48 2.54
C TYR A 557 -12.95 3.13 3.12
N LEU A 558 -13.30 2.80 4.38
CA LEU A 558 -13.10 1.46 4.91
C LEU A 558 -13.97 0.44 4.16
N LEU A 559 -15.25 0.74 3.91
CA LEU A 559 -16.13 -0.14 3.15
C LEU A 559 -15.63 -0.34 1.71
N ARG A 560 -15.15 0.74 1.06
CA ARG A 560 -14.49 0.66 -0.26
C ARG A 560 -13.23 -0.20 -0.24
N ALA A 561 -12.39 -0.06 0.80
CA ALA A 561 -11.20 -0.88 0.98
C ALA A 561 -11.57 -2.37 1.08
N LEU A 562 -12.52 -2.70 1.97
CA LEU A 562 -13.02 -4.06 2.20
C LEU A 562 -13.65 -4.68 0.95
N ARG A 563 -14.22 -3.86 0.05
CA ARG A 563 -14.77 -4.30 -1.24
C ARG A 563 -13.71 -4.66 -2.28
N GLY A 564 -12.43 -4.38 -2.02
CA GLY A 564 -11.32 -4.74 -2.92
C GLY A 564 -10.52 -3.56 -3.45
N GLU A 565 -10.92 -2.31 -3.19
CA GLU A 565 -10.15 -1.17 -3.70
C GLU A 565 -8.79 -1.00 -3.04
N ALA A 566 -8.60 -1.62 -1.87
CA ALA A 566 -7.32 -1.67 -1.17
C ALA A 566 -6.41 -2.80 -1.67
N ASP A 567 -6.88 -3.76 -2.46
CA ASP A 567 -6.07 -4.85 -3.03
C ASP A 567 -5.10 -4.28 -4.10
N THR A 568 -3.98 -3.75 -3.62
CA THR A 568 -2.99 -3.07 -4.47
C THR A 568 -2.13 -4.06 -5.26
N ASN A 569 -1.92 -5.25 -4.72
CA ASN A 569 -1.11 -6.30 -5.34
C ASN A 569 -1.94 -7.20 -6.28
N ARG A 570 -3.27 -7.08 -6.24
CA ARG A 570 -4.27 -7.83 -7.00
C ARG A 570 -4.25 -9.33 -6.76
N ASP A 571 -3.86 -9.75 -5.56
CA ASP A 571 -3.83 -11.15 -5.18
C ASP A 571 -5.22 -11.71 -4.82
N GLY A 572 -6.24 -10.85 -4.77
CA GLY A 572 -7.63 -11.20 -4.45
C GLY A 572 -7.93 -11.18 -2.95
N ASP A 573 -6.94 -10.85 -2.13
CA ASP A 573 -7.07 -10.69 -0.69
C ASP A 573 -6.91 -9.20 -0.35
N VAL A 574 -7.77 -8.70 0.53
CA VAL A 574 -7.60 -7.37 1.11
C VAL A 574 -7.01 -7.56 2.50
N THR A 575 -5.74 -7.22 2.65
CA THR A 575 -5.03 -7.32 3.93
C THR A 575 -5.21 -6.07 4.80
N VAL A 576 -4.89 -6.19 6.09
CA VAL A 576 -4.83 -5.05 7.02
C VAL A 576 -3.82 -4.01 6.55
N GLY A 577 -2.64 -4.44 6.10
CA GLY A 577 -1.60 -3.54 5.61
C GLY A 577 -2.07 -2.70 4.42
N GLU A 578 -2.73 -3.36 3.48
CA GLU A 578 -3.36 -2.72 2.32
C GLU A 578 -4.49 -1.78 2.71
N THR A 579 -5.38 -2.21 3.60
CA THR A 579 -6.47 -1.39 4.12
C THR A 579 -5.94 -0.12 4.78
N VAL A 580 -4.90 -0.24 5.61
CA VAL A 580 -4.26 0.89 6.28
C VAL A 580 -3.63 1.85 5.26
N ALA A 581 -2.92 1.34 4.26
CA ALA A 581 -2.31 2.16 3.23
C ALA A 581 -3.38 2.91 2.41
N TYR A 582 -4.45 2.21 2.03
CA TYR A 582 -5.58 2.77 1.29
C TYR A 582 -6.27 3.88 2.08
N LEU A 583 -6.64 3.62 3.34
CA LEU A 583 -7.30 4.60 4.20
C LEU A 583 -6.43 5.86 4.40
N SER A 584 -5.13 5.66 4.65
CA SER A 584 -4.18 6.76 4.84
C SER A 584 -4.12 7.70 3.63
N GLN A 585 -4.23 7.15 2.42
CA GLN A 585 -4.23 7.91 1.17
C GLN A 585 -5.60 8.54 0.88
N LYS A 586 -6.66 7.73 0.89
CA LYS A 586 -7.96 8.08 0.33
C LYS A 586 -8.77 9.00 1.23
N VAL A 587 -8.72 8.80 2.54
CA VAL A 587 -9.43 9.68 3.48
C VAL A 587 -8.87 11.10 3.40
N LEU A 588 -7.54 11.24 3.38
CA LEU A 588 -6.87 12.55 3.24
C LEU A 588 -7.20 13.22 1.91
N TRP A 589 -7.11 12.46 0.81
CA TRP A 589 -7.42 12.98 -0.52
C TRP A 589 -8.88 13.47 -0.57
N ALA A 590 -9.82 12.64 -0.14
CA ALA A 590 -11.24 12.95 -0.23
C ALA A 590 -11.63 14.12 0.67
N SER A 591 -11.11 14.19 1.90
CA SER A 591 -11.39 15.29 2.80
C SER A 591 -10.96 16.62 2.19
N LYS A 592 -9.79 16.65 1.53
CA LYS A 592 -9.25 17.86 0.90
C LYS A 592 -10.00 18.23 -0.37
N THR A 593 -10.20 17.27 -1.26
CA THR A 593 -10.74 17.51 -2.59
C THR A 593 -12.24 17.76 -2.58
N HIS A 594 -13.00 17.02 -1.77
CA HIS A 594 -14.47 17.08 -1.78
C HIS A 594 -15.04 17.92 -0.62
N MET A 595 -14.33 18.02 0.50
CA MET A 595 -14.86 18.65 1.72
C MET A 595 -14.08 19.89 2.17
N SER A 596 -12.99 20.25 1.48
CA SER A 596 -12.10 21.37 1.83
C SER A 596 -11.62 21.35 3.30
N GLN A 597 -11.50 20.15 3.87
CA GLN A 597 -11.07 19.90 5.26
C GLN A 597 -9.95 18.87 5.27
N GLU A 598 -9.17 18.83 6.35
CA GLU A 598 -8.11 17.83 6.50
C GLU A 598 -8.50 16.78 7.53
N GLN A 599 -8.69 15.54 7.08
CA GLN A 599 -8.81 14.37 7.94
C GLN A 599 -7.69 13.39 7.60
N ARG A 600 -6.85 13.06 8.57
CA ARG A 600 -5.74 12.11 8.41
C ARG A 600 -5.92 10.94 9.36
N PRO A 601 -6.07 9.72 8.85
CA PRO A 601 -5.98 8.55 9.71
C PRO A 601 -4.58 8.44 10.33
N MET A 602 -4.52 7.89 11.54
CA MET A 602 -3.27 7.54 12.22
C MET A 602 -3.28 6.06 12.61
N ILE A 603 -2.08 5.49 12.71
CA ILE A 603 -1.88 4.08 13.04
C ILE A 603 -0.89 3.97 14.18
N ALA A 604 -1.22 3.16 15.19
CA ALA A 604 -0.37 2.93 16.35
C ALA A 604 -0.48 1.47 16.84
N PRO A 605 0.65 0.76 17.07
CA PRO A 605 2.01 1.14 16.70
C PRO A 605 2.18 1.27 15.17
N THR A 606 3.31 1.81 14.72
CA THR A 606 3.59 1.90 13.27
C THR A 606 3.61 0.51 12.65
N LEU A 607 2.73 0.29 11.67
CA LEU A 607 2.62 -0.96 10.93
C LEU A 607 3.68 -1.03 9.82
N ARG A 608 4.47 -2.09 9.80
CA ARG A 608 5.45 -2.40 8.74
C ARG A 608 4.90 -3.53 7.86
N SER A 609 5.31 -3.58 6.60
CA SER A 609 4.92 -4.66 5.68
C SER A 609 5.36 -6.05 6.14
N THR A 610 6.40 -6.14 6.96
CA THR A 610 6.90 -7.39 7.54
C THR A 610 6.17 -7.83 8.80
N ASP A 611 5.30 -6.99 9.36
CA ASP A 611 4.59 -7.32 10.59
C ASP A 611 3.51 -8.38 10.30
N PRO A 612 3.38 -9.45 11.11
CA PRO A 612 2.36 -10.47 10.87
C PRO A 612 0.93 -9.93 10.82
N SER A 613 0.64 -8.87 11.56
CA SER A 613 -0.65 -8.18 11.52
C SER A 613 -0.93 -7.49 10.18
N ALA A 614 0.09 -7.11 9.40
CA ALA A 614 -0.10 -6.49 8.10
C ALA A 614 -0.62 -7.49 7.07
N ALA A 615 -0.23 -8.76 7.18
CA ALA A 615 -0.66 -9.86 6.30
C ALA A 615 -2.00 -10.49 6.71
N LEU A 616 -2.62 -10.02 7.80
CA LEU A 616 -3.95 -10.49 8.19
C LEU A 616 -4.97 -10.10 7.12
N ILE A 617 -5.72 -11.07 6.61
CA ILE A 617 -6.75 -10.86 5.59
C ILE A 617 -8.02 -10.36 6.27
N PHE A 618 -8.53 -9.20 5.86
CA PHE A 618 -9.82 -8.68 6.27
C PHE A 618 -10.97 -9.21 5.41
N THR A 619 -10.80 -9.20 4.09
CA THR A 619 -11.82 -9.65 3.15
C THR A 619 -11.21 -10.32 1.93
N LYS A 620 -12.01 -11.16 1.27
CA LYS A 620 -11.75 -11.64 -0.08
C LYS A 620 -12.91 -11.20 -0.97
N PRO A 621 -12.73 -10.17 -1.82
CA PRO A 621 -13.73 -9.71 -2.76
C PRO A 621 -14.27 -10.86 -3.63
N ALA A 622 -15.55 -10.79 -3.99
CA ALA A 622 -16.19 -11.84 -4.75
C ALA A 622 -15.55 -11.95 -6.15
N SER A 623 -15.28 -13.17 -6.58
CA SER A 623 -14.66 -13.43 -7.86
C SER A 623 -15.28 -14.65 -8.53
N ILE A 624 -15.54 -14.56 -9.84
CA ILE A 624 -16.14 -15.65 -10.62
C ILE A 624 -15.01 -16.60 -11.01
N GLN A 625 -15.00 -17.80 -10.43
CA GLN A 625 -13.99 -18.80 -10.75
C GLN A 625 -14.38 -19.59 -12.01
N GLY A 626 -13.37 -19.89 -12.83
CA GLY A 626 -13.54 -20.70 -14.02
C GLY A 626 -13.89 -22.14 -13.69
N THR A 627 -14.93 -22.67 -14.33
CA THR A 627 -15.22 -24.11 -14.29
C THR A 627 -14.47 -24.82 -15.40
N VAL A 628 -13.89 -25.98 -15.09
CA VAL A 628 -13.20 -26.80 -16.08
C VAL A 628 -14.23 -27.45 -17.00
N THR A 629 -14.15 -27.15 -18.29
CA THR A 629 -15.01 -27.75 -19.31
C THR A 629 -14.42 -29.10 -19.71
N ARG A 630 -15.23 -30.16 -19.62
CA ARG A 630 -14.81 -31.55 -19.88
C ARG A 630 -14.88 -31.93 -21.34
#